data_AF-A0A662Z8W5-F1
#
_entry.id   AF-A0A662Z8W5-F1
#
_cell.length_a   1.000
_cell.length_b   1.000
_cell.length_c   1.000
_cell.angle_alpha   90.00
_cell.angle_beta   90.00
_cell.angle_gamma   90.00
#
_symmetry.space_group_name_H-M   'P 1'
#
loop_
_entity.id
_entity.type
_entity.pdbx_description
1 polymer ?
#
loop_
_entity_poly.entity_id
_entity_poly.type
_entity_poly.pdbx_seq_one_letter_code
_entity_poly.pdbx_strand_id
1 'polypeptide(L)' 'KFKEGFEIGLKEAREELREEGREEGREEGILHGEEKAEIRILRNMIVNGYKTDEALRIMGIPEAQWEALKAKIKK' A
#
# COMPACT_ATOMS: atom_id res chain seq x y z
N LYS A 1 16.85 -25.31 36.37
CA LYS A 1 17.53 -24.76 35.18
C LYS A 1 16.83 -25.09 33.84
N PHE A 2 15.55 -25.47 33.83
CA PHE A 2 14.81 -25.76 32.58
C PHE A 2 13.56 -24.89 32.38
N LYS A 3 13.11 -24.15 33.41
CA LYS A 3 11.93 -23.28 33.34
C LYS A 3 12.26 -21.91 32.73
N GLU A 4 13.42 -21.35 33.05
CA GLU A 4 13.84 -20.02 32.59
C GLU A 4 14.07 -19.97 31.07
N GLY A 5 14.66 -21.00 30.46
CA GLY A 5 14.88 -21.04 29.01
C GLY A 5 13.58 -21.14 28.19
N PHE A 6 12.53 -21.76 28.74
CA PHE A 6 11.24 -21.90 28.09
C PHE A 6 10.42 -20.59 28.17
N GLU A 7 10.52 -19.88 29.28
CA GLU A 7 9.89 -18.56 29.43
C GLU A 7 10.52 -17.48 28.54
N ILE A 8 11.84 -17.54 28.32
CA ILE A 8 12.53 -16.59 27.43
C ILE A 8 12.12 -16.83 25.97
N GLY A 9 12.14 -18.07 25.48
CA GLY A 9 11.76 -18.38 24.10
C GLY A 9 10.29 -18.08 23.76
N LEU A 10 9.37 -18.19 24.73
CA LEU A 10 7.96 -17.81 24.56
C LEU A 10 7.75 -16.30 24.51
N LYS A 11 8.65 -15.53 25.13
CA LYS A 11 8.59 -14.07 25.17
C LYS A 11 9.14 -13.48 23.87
N GLU A 12 10.28 -14.00 23.41
CA GLU A 12 10.89 -13.62 22.13
C GLU A 12 9.97 -13.96 20.95
N ALA A 13 9.44 -15.18 20.88
CA ALA A 13 8.51 -15.56 19.81
C ALA A 13 7.22 -14.71 19.77
N ARG A 14 6.81 -14.14 20.91
CA ARG A 14 5.61 -13.30 21.00
C ARG A 14 5.89 -11.82 20.70
N GLU A 15 7.13 -11.36 20.86
CA GLU A 15 7.59 -10.05 20.43
C GLU A 15 7.82 -10.04 18.90
N GLU A 16 8.50 -11.04 18.34
CA GLU A 16 8.74 -11.17 16.89
C GLU A 16 7.43 -11.21 16.10
N LEU A 17 6.46 -12.05 16.50
CA LEU A 17 5.14 -12.12 15.83
C LEU A 17 4.35 -10.80 15.91
N ARG A 18 4.65 -9.93 16.87
CA ARG A 18 3.94 -8.65 17.07
C ARG A 18 4.61 -7.50 16.31
N GLU A 19 5.91 -7.59 16.08
CA GLU A 19 6.64 -6.68 15.20
C GLU A 19 6.33 -6.99 13.74
N GLU A 20 6.41 -8.26 13.31
CA GLU A 20 6.07 -8.67 11.94
C GLU A 20 4.63 -8.29 11.57
N GLY A 21 3.64 -8.58 12.43
CA GLY A 21 2.24 -8.19 12.18
C GLY A 21 1.98 -6.67 12.18
N ARG A 22 2.88 -5.86 12.75
CA ARG A 22 2.80 -4.38 12.71
C ARG A 22 3.53 -3.81 11.50
N GLU A 23 4.60 -4.45 11.06
CA GLU A 23 5.36 -4.08 9.88
C GLU A 23 4.58 -4.44 8.62
N GLU A 24 4.08 -5.68 8.51
CA GLU A 24 3.20 -6.10 7.41
C GLU A 24 1.92 -5.25 7.36
N GLY A 25 1.25 -5.03 8.50
CA GLY A 25 0.05 -4.20 8.55
C GLY A 25 0.31 -2.72 8.22
N ARG A 26 1.53 -2.21 8.44
CA ARG A 26 1.93 -0.85 8.02
C ARG A 26 2.27 -0.81 6.55
N GLU A 27 3.05 -1.76 6.04
CA GLU A 27 3.42 -1.83 4.63
C GLU A 27 2.19 -2.02 3.75
N GLU A 28 1.31 -2.96 4.07
CA GLU A 28 0.04 -3.15 3.35
C GLU A 28 -0.85 -1.90 3.46
N GLY A 29 -0.90 -1.25 4.63
CA GLY A 29 -1.65 -0.01 4.83
C GLY A 29 -1.12 1.17 4.02
N ILE A 30 0.21 1.29 3.91
CA ILE A 30 0.89 2.32 3.12
C ILE A 30 0.70 2.05 1.63
N LEU A 31 1.00 0.84 1.15
CA LEU A 31 0.81 0.44 -0.25
C LEU A 31 -0.64 0.63 -0.71
N HIS A 32 -1.60 0.19 0.10
CA HIS A 32 -3.01 0.34 -0.21
C HIS A 32 -3.49 1.79 -0.10
N GLY A 33 -2.88 2.58 0.78
CA GLY A 33 -3.11 4.02 0.91
C GLY A 33 -2.57 4.81 -0.28
N GLU A 34 -1.36 4.51 -0.71
CA GLU A 34 -0.69 5.10 -1.86
C GLU A 34 -1.45 4.81 -3.15
N GLU A 35 -1.82 3.54 -3.39
CA GLU A 35 -2.59 3.17 -4.59
C GLU A 35 -3.97 3.86 -4.62
N LYS A 36 -4.66 3.95 -3.46
CA LYS A 36 -5.93 4.68 -3.36
C LYS A 36 -5.76 6.18 -3.57
N ALA A 37 -4.70 6.77 -3.02
CA ALA A 37 -4.41 8.19 -3.18
C ALA A 37 -4.10 8.51 -4.65
N GLU A 38 -3.31 7.66 -5.30
CA GLU A 38 -2.95 7.76 -6.70
C GLU A 38 -4.18 7.71 -7.61
N ILE A 39 -5.06 6.71 -7.43
CA ILE A 39 -6.32 6.60 -8.16
C ILE A 39 -7.21 7.84 -7.93
N ARG A 40 -7.28 8.33 -6.69
CA ARG A 40 -8.10 9.51 -6.36
C ARG A 40 -7.57 10.77 -7.03
N ILE A 41 -6.26 10.98 -7.02
CA ILE A 41 -5.60 12.13 -7.65
C ILE A 41 -5.81 12.06 -9.17
N LEU A 42 -5.52 10.91 -9.78
CA LEU A 42 -5.71 10.69 -11.22
C LEU A 42 -7.16 10.93 -11.66
N ARG A 43 -8.14 10.39 -10.90
CA ARG A 43 -9.57 10.63 -11.12
C ARG A 43 -9.90 12.13 -11.06
N ASN A 44 -9.41 12.83 -10.03
CA ASN A 44 -9.63 14.27 -9.89
C ASN A 44 -9.03 15.07 -11.04
N MET A 45 -7.84 14.72 -11.53
CA MET A 45 -7.23 15.39 -12.68
C MET A 45 -8.11 15.24 -13.92
N ILE A 46 -8.56 14.02 -14.22
CA ILE A 46 -9.44 13.76 -15.37
C ILE A 46 -10.77 14.53 -15.26
N VAL A 47 -11.40 14.52 -14.07
CA VAL A 47 -12.65 15.26 -13.82
C VAL A 47 -12.47 16.78 -13.99
N ASN A 48 -11.29 17.31 -13.64
CA ASN A 48 -10.96 18.73 -13.82
C ASN A 48 -10.48 19.08 -15.24
N GLY A 49 -10.62 18.16 -16.21
CA GLY A 49 -10.36 18.43 -17.62
C GLY A 49 -8.93 18.16 -18.09
N TYR A 50 -8.07 17.58 -17.24
CA TYR A 50 -6.78 17.08 -17.70
C TYR A 50 -6.98 15.87 -18.60
N LYS A 51 -6.21 15.78 -19.68
CA LYS A 51 -6.18 14.57 -20.49
C LYS A 51 -5.49 13.45 -19.71
N THR A 52 -5.90 12.22 -19.98
CA THR A 52 -5.38 11.04 -19.29
C THR A 52 -3.86 10.89 -19.44
N ASP A 53 -3.35 11.06 -20.65
CA ASP A 53 -1.91 11.02 -20.96
C ASP A 53 -1.11 12.10 -20.19
N GLU A 54 -1.67 13.31 -20.11
CA GLU A 54 -1.10 14.41 -19.34
C GLU A 54 -1.10 14.13 -17.83
N ALA A 55 -2.22 13.62 -17.29
CA ALA A 55 -2.34 13.29 -15.88
C ALA A 55 -1.39 12.16 -15.47
N LEU A 56 -1.26 11.11 -16.30
CA LEU A 56 -0.29 10.03 -16.09
C LEU A 56 1.14 10.56 -16.09
N ARG A 57 1.49 11.44 -17.04
CA ARG A 57 2.82 12.05 -17.11
C ARG A 57 3.13 12.92 -15.88
N ILE A 58 2.18 13.74 -15.42
CA ILE A 58 2.35 14.58 -14.22
C ILE A 58 2.57 13.73 -12.98
N MET A 59 1.85 12.61 -12.88
CA MET A 59 1.96 11.70 -11.74
C MET A 59 3.14 10.73 -11.84
N GLY A 60 3.86 10.70 -12.98
CA GLY A 60 4.95 9.75 -13.20
C GLY A 60 4.49 8.30 -13.40
N ILE A 61 3.21 8.10 -13.72
CA ILE A 61 2.60 6.78 -13.88
C ILE A 61 2.87 6.29 -15.30
N PRO A 62 3.44 5.08 -15.47
CA PRO A 62 3.59 4.49 -16.79
C PRO A 62 2.24 4.29 -17.47
N GLU A 63 2.13 4.65 -18.75
CA GLU A 63 0.87 4.50 -19.52
C GLU A 63 0.36 3.04 -19.54
N ALA A 64 1.26 2.06 -19.43
CA ALA A 64 0.90 0.65 -19.32
C ALA A 64 0.01 0.34 -18.07
N GLN A 65 0.14 1.13 -17.00
CA GLN A 65 -0.68 0.99 -15.80
C GLN A 65 -2.07 1.62 -15.95
N TRP A 66 -2.28 2.46 -16.97
CA TRP A 66 -3.57 3.11 -17.19
C TRP A 66 -4.72 2.12 -17.31
N GLU A 67 -4.56 1.03 -18.06
CA GLU A 67 -5.66 0.07 -18.24
C GLU A 67 -6.06 -0.62 -16.92
N ALA A 68 -5.10 -0.86 -16.02
CA ALA A 68 -5.37 -1.38 -14.68
C ALA A 68 -6.07 -0.32 -13.79
N LEU A 69 -5.60 0.93 -13.83
CA LEU A 69 -6.17 2.04 -13.05
C LEU A 69 -7.57 2.43 -13.53
N LYS A 70 -7.81 2.41 -14.84
CA LYS A 70 -9.09 2.71 -15.49
C LYS A 70 -10.20 1.78 -15.02
N ALA A 71 -9.90 0.48 -14.84
CA ALA A 71 -10.85 -0.48 -14.28
C ALA A 71 -11.24 -0.15 -12.83
N LYS A 72 -10.31 0.42 -12.06
CA LYS A 72 -10.53 0.87 -10.67
C LYS A 72 -11.24 2.22 -10.59
N ILE A 73 -11.03 3.12 -11.57
CA ILE A 73 -11.68 4.44 -11.63
C ILE A 73 -13.17 4.34 -11.98
N LYS A 74 -13.62 3.33 -12.72
CA LYS A 74 -15.02 3.17 -13.15
C LYS A 74 -16.00 2.64 -12.09
N LYS A 75 -15.52 2.21 -10.92
CA LYS A 75 -16.35 1.86 -9.75
C LYS A 75 -16.60 3.10 -8.87
#